data_AF-A0A8T3STN9-F1
#
_entry.id   AF-A0A8T3STN9-F1
#
_cell.length_a   1.000
_cell.length_b   1.000
_cell.length_c   1.000
_cell.angle_alpha   90.00
_cell.angle_beta   90.00
_cell.angle_gamma   90.00
#
_symmetry.space_group_name_H-M   'P 1'
#
loop_
_entity.id
_entity.type
_entity.pdbx_description
1 polymer ?
#
loop_
_entity_poly.entity_id
_entity_poly.type
_entity_poly.pdbx_seq_one_letter_code
_entity_poly.pdbx_strand_id
1 'polypeptide(L)' 'MISLVLAGCQFVPLTPSGEKARVLSAAEVQQCKKMGNTTVSVKGDILGLKRQESVVSAELERLARNNAAGMGGDT' A
#
# COMPACT_ATOMS: atom_id res chain seq x y z
N MET A 1 -25.01 29.63 -5.76
CA MET A 1 -23.57 29.39 -5.55
C MET A 1 -23.32 27.90 -5.68
N ILE A 2 -22.53 27.46 -6.67
CA ILE A 2 -22.09 26.07 -6.77
C ILE A 2 -20.83 25.93 -5.91
N SER A 3 -20.94 25.24 -4.78
CA SER A 3 -19.80 24.89 -3.92
C SER A 3 -19.16 23.62 -4.47
N LEU A 4 -18.00 23.76 -5.12
CA LEU A 4 -17.17 22.64 -5.54
C LEU A 4 -16.38 22.17 -4.31
N VAL A 5 -16.86 21.14 -3.61
CA VAL A 5 -16.12 20.54 -2.49
C VAL A 5 -15.01 19.68 -3.09
N LEU A 6 -13.79 20.21 -3.17
CA LEU A 6 -12.58 19.42 -3.49
C LEU A 6 -12.27 18.50 -2.29
N ALA A 7 -12.94 17.35 -2.23
CA ALA A 7 -12.68 16.35 -1.20
C ALA A 7 -11.38 15.58 -1.49
N GLY A 8 -10.33 15.92 -0.74
CA GLY A 8 -9.49 14.95 -0.05
C GLY A 8 -8.13 14.58 -0.68
N CYS A 9 -7.09 14.63 0.14
CA CYS A 9 -5.87 13.85 -0.03
C CYS A 9 -6.22 12.35 0.03
N GLN A 10 -6.52 11.72 -1.12
CA GLN A 10 -6.80 10.29 -1.20
C GLN A 10 -5.48 9.49 -1.18
N PHE A 11 -4.85 9.37 -0.01
CA PHE A 11 -3.72 8.45 0.21
C PHE A 11 -4.17 7.27 1.06
N VAL A 12 -3.62 6.08 0.79
CA VAL A 12 -3.86 4.89 1.63
C VAL A 12 -3.06 5.05 2.93
N PRO A 13 -3.68 5.09 4.13
CA PRO A 13 -2.93 5.07 5.37
C PRO A 13 -2.38 3.66 5.69
N LEU A 14 -1.24 3.58 6.39
CA LEU A 14 -0.86 2.34 7.06
C LEU A 14 -1.84 2.12 8.21
N THR A 15 -2.23 0.88 8.39
CA THR A 15 -2.91 0.42 9.61
C THR A 15 -1.87 0.24 10.72
N PRO A 16 -2.27 0.26 12.01
CA PRO A 16 -1.33 0.01 13.11
C PRO A 16 -0.56 -1.31 12.98
N SER A 17 -1.18 -2.34 12.39
CA SER A 17 -0.51 -3.62 12.11
C SER A 17 0.37 -3.55 10.86
N GLY A 18 -0.04 -2.80 9.84
CA GLY A 18 0.77 -2.56 8.62
C GLY A 18 2.04 -1.76 8.89
N GLU A 19 2.04 -0.86 9.89
CA GLU A 19 3.25 -0.16 10.33
C GLU A 19 4.33 -1.13 10.85
N LYS A 20 3.90 -2.23 11.47
CA LYS A 20 4.79 -3.29 11.99
C LYS A 20 5.25 -4.25 10.90
N ALA A 21 4.48 -4.39 9.82
CA ALA A 21 4.89 -5.19 8.67
C ALA A 21 6.07 -4.54 7.96
N ARG A 22 7.22 -5.22 7.90
CA ARG A 22 8.46 -4.71 7.29
C ARG A 22 8.57 -5.18 5.84
N VAL A 23 9.34 -4.47 5.02
CA VAL A 23 9.71 -4.93 3.68
C VAL A 23 11.15 -5.39 3.74
N LEU A 24 11.39 -6.68 3.47
CA LEU A 24 12.71 -7.28 3.47
C LEU A 24 13.03 -7.90 2.10
N SER A 25 14.31 -8.08 1.82
CA SER A 25 14.77 -8.79 0.64
C SER A 25 14.51 -10.29 0.75
N ALA A 26 14.56 -10.99 -0.39
CA ALA A 26 14.42 -12.44 -0.43
C ALA A 26 15.49 -13.17 0.42
N ALA A 27 16.68 -12.59 0.57
CA ALA A 27 17.76 -13.15 1.38
C ALA A 27 17.51 -13.02 2.89
N GLU A 28 16.74 -12.03 3.32
CA GLU A 28 16.45 -11.76 4.73
C GLU A 28 15.29 -12.61 5.26
N VAL A 29 14.39 -13.08 4.39
CA VAL A 29 13.21 -13.87 4.77
C VAL A 29 13.43 -15.38 4.79
N GLN A 30 14.68 -15.85 4.71
CA GLN A 30 15.01 -17.28 4.59
C GLN A 30 14.56 -18.12 5.80
N GLN A 31 14.40 -17.48 6.96
CA GLN A 31 13.92 -18.13 8.19
C GLN A 31 12.45 -17.80 8.50
N CYS A 32 11.78 -17.04 7.63
CA CYS A 32 10.38 -16.66 7.83
C CYS A 32 9.44 -17.80 7.44
N LYS A 33 8.31 -17.88 8.15
CA LYS A 33 7.20 -18.73 7.74
C LYS A 33 6.40 -18.00 6.65
N LYS A 34 6.24 -18.63 5.49
CA LYS A 34 5.35 -18.12 4.44
C LYS A 34 3.89 -18.18 4.90
N MET A 35 3.24 -17.02 4.99
CA MET A 35 1.83 -16.90 5.38
C MET A 35 0.87 -16.98 4.19
N GLY A 36 1.30 -16.53 3.01
CA GLY A 36 0.47 -16.50 1.80
C GLY A 36 1.04 -15.54 0.76
N ASN A 37 0.21 -15.20 -0.22
CA ASN A 37 0.49 -14.16 -1.21
C ASN A 37 -0.68 -13.16 -1.21
N THR A 38 -0.39 -11.88 -1.37
CA THR A 38 -1.41 -10.84 -1.63
C THR A 38 -1.05 -10.09 -2.91
N THR A 39 -2.04 -9.50 -3.56
CA THR A 39 -1.88 -8.65 -4.75
C THR A 39 -2.65 -7.37 -4.52
N VAL A 40 -1.99 -6.24 -4.76
CA VAL A 40 -2.58 -4.92 -4.56
C VAL A 40 -2.41 -4.09 -5.83
N SER A 41 -3.34 -3.18 -6.06
CA SER A 41 -3.34 -2.31 -7.22
C SER A 41 -3.89 -0.95 -6.83
N VAL A 42 -3.33 0.11 -7.42
CA VAL A 42 -3.88 1.47 -7.33
C VAL A 42 -4.06 2.02 -8.73
N LYS A 43 -4.95 3.00 -8.88
CA LYS A 43 -5.14 3.65 -10.18
C LYS A 43 -3.92 4.52 -10.48
N GLY A 44 -3.36 4.38 -11.68
CA GLY A 44 -2.16 5.12 -12.13
C GLY A 44 -2.46 6.47 -12.77
N ASP A 45 -3.73 6.77 -13.07
CA ASP A 45 -4.16 7.98 -13.73
C ASP A 45 -5.45 8.55 -13.13
N ILE A 46 -5.66 9.85 -13.33
CA ILE A 46 -6.90 10.54 -13.00
C ILE A 46 -7.29 11.37 -14.21
N LEU A 47 -8.45 11.07 -14.80
CA LEU A 47 -8.95 11.73 -16.01
C LEU A 47 -7.93 11.70 -17.17
N GLY A 48 -7.20 10.60 -17.32
CA GLY A 48 -6.17 10.44 -18.36
C GLY A 48 -4.83 11.13 -18.06
N LEU A 49 -4.70 11.85 -16.93
CA LEU A 49 -3.43 12.40 -16.47
C LEU A 49 -2.72 11.38 -15.57
N LYS A 50 -1.47 11.06 -15.89
CA LYS A 50 -0.65 10.15 -15.08
C LYS A 50 -0.40 10.74 -13.69
N ARG A 51 -0.56 9.90 -12.66
CA ARG A 51 -0.19 10.22 -11.28
C ARG A 51 1.34 10.11 -11.13
N GLN A 52 1.88 10.83 -10.16
CA GLN A 52 3.30 10.73 -9.81
C GLN A 52 3.65 9.30 -9.39
N GLU A 53 4.71 8.75 -9.97
CA GLU A 53 5.14 7.37 -9.73
C GLU A 53 5.51 7.14 -8.26
N SER A 54 6.18 8.10 -7.61
CA SER A 54 6.53 8.03 -6.19
C SER A 54 5.30 7.88 -5.29
N VAL A 55 4.20 8.57 -5.61
CA VAL A 55 2.93 8.46 -4.88
C VAL A 55 2.29 7.10 -5.10
N VAL A 56 2.21 6.66 -6.35
CA VAL A 56 1.65 5.35 -6.73
C VAL A 56 2.41 4.21 -6.04
N SER A 57 3.74 4.25 -6.07
CA SER A 57 4.60 3.26 -5.42
C SER A 57 4.44 3.25 -3.90
N ALA A 58 4.36 4.41 -3.26
CA ALA A 58 4.12 4.50 -1.82
C ALA A 58 2.75 3.94 -1.42
N GLU A 59 1.70 4.18 -2.21
CA GLU A 59 0.37 3.61 -1.94
C GLU A 59 0.34 2.09 -2.13
N LEU A 60 1.00 1.58 -3.17
CA LEU A 60 1.15 0.13 -3.38
C LEU A 60 1.86 -0.53 -2.21
N GLU A 61 2.97 0.05 -1.73
CA GLU A 61 3.68 -0.49 -0.56
C GLU A 61 2.78 -0.50 0.69
N ARG A 62 2.08 0.60 0.97
CA ARG A 62 1.19 0.71 2.14
C ARG A 62 0.05 -0.30 2.06
N LEU A 63 -0.57 -0.47 0.89
CA LEU A 63 -1.59 -1.50 0.68
C LEU A 63 -1.02 -2.91 0.86
N ALA A 64 0.15 -3.20 0.30
CA ALA A 64 0.78 -4.52 0.42
C ALA A 64 1.05 -4.87 1.88
N ARG A 65 1.63 -3.93 2.65
CA ARG A 65 1.92 -4.10 4.07
C ARG A 65 0.65 -4.27 4.91
N ASN A 66 -0.39 -3.50 4.64
CA ASN A 66 -1.69 -3.65 5.30
C ASN A 66 -2.31 -5.03 5.04
N ASN A 67 -2.25 -5.50 3.79
CA ASN A 67 -2.76 -6.83 3.44
C ASN A 67 -1.93 -7.96 4.07
N ALA A 68 -0.59 -7.84 4.05
CA ALA A 68 0.30 -8.79 4.72
C ALA A 68 -0.02 -8.89 6.21
N ALA A 69 -0.18 -7.75 6.88
CA ALA A 69 -0.58 -7.68 8.28
C ALA A 69 -1.96 -8.30 8.56
N GLY A 70 -2.94 -8.08 7.66
CA GLY A 70 -4.26 -8.69 7.76
C GLY A 70 -4.26 -10.22 7.69
N MET A 71 -3.24 -10.81 7.06
CA MET A 71 -3.02 -12.27 7.02
C MET A 71 -2.22 -12.78 8.23
N GLY A 72 -1.85 -11.91 9.17
CA GLY A 72 -0.97 -12.24 10.30
C GLY A 72 0.52 -12.27 9.94
N GLY A 73 0.92 -11.73 8.78
CA GLY A 73 2.33 -11.52 8.43
C GLY A 73 2.88 -10.24 9.05
N ASP A 74 4.16 -10.24 9.40
CA ASP A 74 4.89 -9.08 9.94
C ASP A 74 6.05 -8.63 9.04
N THR A 75 6.19 -9.27 7.88
CA THR A 75 7.28 -9.11 6.91
C THR A 75 6.79 -9.53 5.53
#